data_AF-C9JT10-F1
#
_entry.id   AF-C9JT10-F1
#
_cell.length_a   1.000
_cell.length_b   1.000
_cell.length_c   1.000
_cell.angle_alpha   90.00
_cell.angle_beta   90.00
_cell.angle_gamma   90.00
#
_symmetry.space_group_name_H-M   'P 1'
#
loop_
_entity.id
_entity.type
_entity.pdbx_description
1 polymer ?
#
loop_
_entity_poly.entity_id
_entity_poly.type
_entity_poly.pdbx_seq_one_letter_code
_entity_poly.pdbx_strand_id
1 'polypeptide(L)'
;MQTQEILRILRLPELGDLGQFFRSLSATTLDSGGARRSVIGSGPQLLTHYYDDARTMYQVFRRGLSISGNGPCLGFRKPKQPYQWLSYQEVADRAEFLG
;
A
#
# COMPACT_ATOMS: atom_id res chain seq x y z
N MET A 1 0.01 18.21 4.68
CA MET A 1 -0.72 17.46 3.64
C MET A 1 -1.66 16.48 4.33
N GLN A 2 -2.95 16.60 4.06
CA GLN A 2 -4.03 15.94 4.79
C GLN A 2 -4.05 14.43 4.48
N THR A 3 -4.10 13.57 5.50
CA THR A 3 -4.05 12.10 5.35
C THR A 3 -5.13 11.57 4.39
N GLN A 4 -6.23 12.29 4.24
CA GLN A 4 -7.33 11.95 3.34
C GLN A 4 -7.00 12.12 1.85
N GLU A 5 -6.09 13.02 1.49
CA GLU A 5 -5.64 13.18 0.09
C GLU A 5 -4.82 11.97 -0.36
N ILE A 6 -3.97 11.44 0.53
CA ILE A 6 -3.17 10.23 0.25
C ILE A 6 -4.09 9.00 0.13
N LEU A 7 -5.11 8.89 0.98
CA LEU A 7 -6.10 7.80 0.93
C LEU A 7 -6.88 7.82 -0.39
N ARG A 8 -7.25 9.02 -0.88
CA ARG A 8 -7.89 9.19 -2.19
C ARG A 8 -6.98 8.82 -3.36
N ILE A 9 -5.72 9.23 -3.34
CA ILE A 9 -4.73 8.90 -4.38
C ILE A 9 -4.50 7.39 -4.47
N LEU A 10 -4.47 6.69 -3.33
CA LEU A 10 -4.29 5.24 -3.26
C LEU A 10 -5.59 4.44 -3.40
N ARG A 11 -6.75 5.12 -3.56
CA ARG A 11 -8.09 4.52 -3.51
C ARG A 11 -8.33 3.63 -2.29
N LEU A 12 -7.71 3.95 -1.15
CA LEU A 12 -7.90 3.22 0.09
C LEU A 12 -9.14 3.77 0.80
N PRO A 13 -10.01 2.90 1.35
CA PRO A 13 -11.11 3.34 2.21
C PRO A 13 -10.59 4.15 3.41
N GLU A 14 -11.43 5.03 3.95
CA GLU A 14 -11.12 5.83 5.14
C GLU A 14 -10.61 4.94 6.28
N LEU A 15 -9.79 5.49 7.20
CA LEU A 15 -9.10 4.68 8.22
C LEU A 15 -10.06 3.87 9.13
N GLY A 16 -11.31 4.33 9.29
CA GLY A 16 -12.38 3.60 9.99
C GLY A 16 -12.91 2.39 9.20
N ASP A 17 -12.90 2.47 7.88
CA ASP A 17 -13.27 1.38 6.95
C ASP A 17 -12.10 0.43 6.69
N LEU A 18 -10.86 0.83 7.02
CA LEU A 18 -9.66 0.02 6.83
C LEU A 18 -9.78 -1.35 7.52
N GLY A 19 -10.42 -1.41 8.70
CA GLY A 19 -10.66 -2.67 9.40
C GLY A 19 -11.64 -3.59 8.66
N GLN A 20 -12.64 -3.02 7.98
CA GLN A 20 -13.61 -3.76 7.18
C GLN A 20 -13.03 -4.15 5.81
N PHE A 21 -12.18 -3.29 5.26
CA PHE A 21 -11.36 -3.55 4.08
C PHE A 21 -10.38 -4.69 4.31
N PHE A 22 -9.60 -4.68 5.39
CA PHE A 22 -8.68 -5.78 5.72
C PHE A 22 -9.43 -7.10 5.99
N ARG A 23 -10.65 -7.04 6.54
CA ARG A 23 -11.51 -8.22 6.68
C ARG A 23 -12.10 -8.70 5.34
N SER A 24 -12.32 -7.80 4.37
CA SER A 24 -12.82 -8.14 3.05
C SER A 24 -11.72 -8.53 2.05
N LEU A 25 -10.44 -8.19 2.31
CA LEU A 25 -9.27 -8.56 1.46
C LEU A 25 -9.09 -10.07 1.25
N SER A 26 -9.87 -10.90 1.94
CA SER A 26 -9.91 -12.34 1.75
C SER A 26 -11.35 -12.80 1.70
N ALA A 27 -11.94 -12.83 0.49
CA ALA A 27 -13.18 -13.54 0.27
C ALA A 27 -12.89 -15.05 0.26
N THR A 28 -13.65 -15.83 1.03
CA THR A 28 -13.62 -17.29 0.96
C THR A 28 -14.28 -17.70 -0.35
N THR A 29 -13.53 -18.32 -1.26
CA THR A 29 -14.12 -18.88 -2.48
C THR A 29 -14.91 -20.14 -2.11
N LEU A 30 -16.22 -20.12 -2.36
CA LEU A 30 -17.20 -21.19 -2.01
C LEU A 30 -16.77 -22.59 -2.47
N ASP A 31 -15.93 -22.68 -3.50
CA ASP A 31 -15.52 -23.93 -4.15
C ASP A 31 -14.03 -24.28 -3.98
N SER A 32 -13.34 -23.63 -3.03
CA SER A 32 -11.87 -23.68 -2.92
C SER A 32 -11.32 -24.35 -1.65
N GLY A 33 -12.16 -25.01 -0.85
CA GLY A 33 -11.72 -25.63 0.40
C GLY A 33 -11.20 -24.62 1.43
N GLY A 34 -11.67 -23.37 1.40
CA GLY A 34 -11.27 -22.32 2.36
C GLY A 34 -10.13 -21.41 1.89
N ALA A 35 -9.72 -21.51 0.61
CA ALA A 35 -8.76 -20.56 0.06
C ALA A 35 -9.33 -19.13 0.08
N ARG A 36 -8.44 -18.19 0.41
CA ARG A 36 -8.75 -16.77 0.54
C ARG A 36 -8.25 -16.01 -0.70
N ARG A 37 -9.11 -15.19 -1.29
CA ARG A 37 -8.80 -14.43 -2.50
C ARG A 37 -8.90 -12.92 -2.26
N SER A 38 -7.98 -12.16 -2.84
CA SER A 38 -8.08 -10.69 -2.89
C SER A 38 -9.33 -10.27 -3.67
N VAL A 39 -10.13 -9.39 -3.06
CA VAL A 39 -11.31 -8.77 -3.69
C VAL A 39 -10.97 -7.85 -4.85
N ILE A 40 -9.69 -7.49 -5.03
CA ILE A 40 -9.24 -6.62 -6.12
C ILE A 40 -9.17 -7.39 -7.46
N GLY A 41 -9.16 -8.72 -7.43
CA GLY A 41 -9.22 -9.52 -8.65
C GLY A 41 -10.65 -9.67 -9.17
N SER A 42 -10.89 -9.27 -10.42
CA SER A 42 -12.22 -9.28 -11.07
C SER A 42 -12.64 -10.60 -11.71
N GLY A 43 -11.76 -11.62 -11.75
CA GLY A 43 -12.04 -12.90 -12.41
C GLY A 43 -11.22 -14.04 -11.81
N PRO A 44 -11.26 -15.27 -12.37
CA PRO A 44 -10.57 -16.43 -11.78
C PRO A 44 -9.03 -16.33 -11.83
N GLN A 45 -8.47 -15.57 -12.77
CA GLN A 45 -7.01 -15.40 -12.89
C GLN A 45 -6.40 -14.69 -11.68
N LEU A 46 -5.22 -15.16 -11.25
CA LEU A 46 -4.48 -14.54 -10.16
C LEU A 46 -3.97 -13.16 -10.59
N LEU A 47 -4.15 -12.17 -9.72
CA LEU A 47 -3.57 -10.85 -9.89
C LEU A 47 -2.06 -10.94 -9.62
N THR A 48 -1.24 -10.76 -10.67
CA THR A 48 0.23 -10.86 -10.56
C THR A 48 0.89 -9.52 -10.27
N HIS A 49 0.25 -8.42 -10.67
CA HIS A 49 0.70 -7.05 -10.43
C HIS A 49 -0.50 -6.10 -10.44
N TYR A 50 -0.41 -5.01 -9.68
CA TYR A 50 -1.49 -4.00 -9.60
C TYR A 50 -1.39 -2.95 -10.70
N TYR A 51 -0.17 -2.61 -11.12
CA TYR A 51 0.09 -1.61 -12.14
C TYR A 51 1.06 -2.19 -13.17
N ASP A 52 0.76 -2.01 -14.46
CA ASP A 52 1.55 -2.58 -15.55
C ASP A 52 3.03 -2.14 -15.52
N ASP A 53 3.28 -0.92 -15.04
CA ASP A 53 4.60 -0.29 -14.92
C ASP A 53 5.35 -0.63 -13.62
N ALA A 54 4.74 -1.39 -12.70
CA ALA A 54 5.33 -1.75 -11.43
C ALA A 54 5.15 -3.23 -11.10
N ARG A 55 6.16 -4.02 -11.47
CA ARG A 55 6.20 -5.48 -11.29
C ARG A 55 7.15 -5.94 -10.19
N THR A 56 8.00 -5.04 -9.67
CA THR A 56 8.87 -5.30 -8.53
C THR A 56 8.59 -4.33 -7.39
N MET A 57 8.94 -4.72 -6.16
CA MET A 57 8.80 -3.84 -5.00
C MET A 57 9.57 -2.52 -5.17
N TYR A 58 10.73 -2.57 -5.81
CA TYR A 58 11.50 -1.37 -6.15
C TYR A 58 10.73 -0.47 -7.13
N GLN A 59 10.14 -1.03 -8.20
CA GLN A 59 9.34 -0.25 -9.14
C GLN A 59 8.09 0.34 -8.49
N VAL A 60 7.43 -0.38 -7.59
CA VAL A 60 6.31 0.15 -6.79
C VAL A 60 6.76 1.34 -5.94
N PHE A 61 7.92 1.24 -5.27
CA PHE A 61 8.49 2.35 -4.50
C PHE A 61 8.81 3.57 -5.39
N ARG A 62 9.47 3.37 -6.54
CA ARG A 62 9.79 4.46 -7.48
C ARG A 62 8.53 5.10 -8.08
N ARG A 63 7.50 4.31 -8.38
CA ARG A 63 6.18 4.83 -8.79
C ARG A 63 5.57 5.69 -7.69
N GLY A 64 5.59 5.22 -6.43
CA GLY A 64 5.13 5.97 -5.27
C GLY A 64 5.87 7.30 -5.08
N LEU A 65 7.20 7.31 -5.24
CA LEU A 65 8.00 8.53 -5.24
C LEU A 65 7.54 9.52 -6.33
N SER A 66 7.28 9.04 -7.55
CA SER A 66 6.87 9.87 -8.68
C SER A 66 5.46 10.47 -8.52
N ILE A 67 4.49 9.71 -8.01
CA ILE A 67 3.07 10.14 -8.01
C ILE A 67 2.64 10.81 -6.70
N SER A 68 3.42 10.68 -5.62
CA SER A 68 3.03 11.17 -4.29
C SER A 68 3.31 12.66 -4.06
N GLY A 69 4.05 13.33 -4.95
CA GLY A 69 4.52 14.69 -4.71
C GLY A 69 5.45 14.79 -3.49
N ASN A 70 6.33 13.79 -3.32
CA ASN A 70 7.21 13.63 -2.15
C ASN A 70 6.45 13.51 -0.81
N GLY A 71 5.33 12.80 -0.81
CA GLY A 71 4.51 12.58 0.39
C GLY A 71 5.13 11.63 1.43
N PRO A 72 4.46 11.43 2.57
CA PRO A 72 4.77 10.38 3.54
C PRO A 72 4.92 8.99 2.89
N CYS A 73 6.02 8.31 3.21
CA CYS A 73 6.34 6.97 2.73
C CYS A 73 6.50 5.99 3.90
N LEU A 74 7.41 6.27 4.84
CA LEU A 74 7.75 5.35 5.92
C LEU A 74 7.42 5.95 7.28
N GLY A 75 6.47 5.32 7.99
CA GLY A 75 6.07 5.72 9.33
C GLY A 75 6.89 5.00 10.40
N PHE A 76 7.33 5.72 11.43
CA PHE A 76 7.94 5.13 12.63
C PHE A 76 7.41 5.83 13.89
N ARG A 77 7.46 5.14 15.03
CA ARG A 77 7.09 5.75 16.31
C ARG A 77 7.86 5.14 17.47
N LYS A 78 8.06 5.94 18.51
CA LYS A 78 8.47 5.45 19.83
C LYS A 78 7.25 4.93 20.59
N PRO A 79 7.42 4.06 21.60
CA PRO A 79 6.33 3.62 22.45
C PRO A 79 5.54 4.81 23.01
N LYS A 80 4.20 4.73 22.98
CA LYS A 80 3.26 5.77 23.46
C LYS A 80 3.38 7.15 22.79
N GLN A 81 4.06 7.26 21.64
CA GLN A 81 4.18 8.49 20.87
C GLN A 81 3.41 8.40 19.54
N PRO A 82 2.99 9.53 18.94
CA PRO A 82 2.39 9.54 17.62
C PRO A 82 3.40 9.08 16.55
N TYR A 83 2.88 8.61 15.42
CA TYR A 83 3.70 8.30 14.25
C TYR A 83 4.35 9.55 13.66
N GLN A 84 5.61 9.40 13.31
CA GLN A 84 6.39 10.32 12.49
C GLN A 84 6.59 9.67 11.12
N TRP A 85 6.70 10.48 10.08
CA TRP A 85 6.76 10.02 8.70
C TRP A 85 8.00 10.56 8.01
N LEU A 86 8.72 9.68 7.32
CA LEU A 86 9.71 10.05 6.33
C LEU A 86 9.03 10.19 4.98
N SER A 87 9.41 11.22 4.23
CA SER A 87 8.99 11.40 2.84
C SER A 87 9.58 10.33 1.92
N TYR A 88 8.99 10.14 0.73
CA TYR A 88 9.54 9.23 -0.27
C TYR A 88 11.00 9.54 -0.63
N GLN A 89 11.35 10.81 -0.76
CA GLN A 89 12.72 11.22 -1.08
C GLN A 89 13.69 10.87 0.06
N GLU A 90 13.34 11.17 1.31
CA GLU A 90 14.20 10.81 2.46
C GLU A 90 14.43 9.30 2.57
N VAL A 91 13.42 8.49 2.24
CA VAL A 91 13.57 7.03 2.22
C VAL A 91 14.48 6.60 1.07
N ALA A 92 14.32 7.19 -0.12
CA ALA A 92 15.16 6.89 -1.29
C ALA A 92 16.63 7.23 -1.01
N ASP A 93 16.90 8.44 -0.54
CA ASP A 93 18.25 8.93 -0.25
C ASP A 93 18.95 8.06 0.80
N ARG A 94 18.23 7.63 1.84
CA ARG A 94 18.79 6.74 2.87
C ARG A 94 19.05 5.33 2.36
N ALA A 95 18.19 4.83 1.47
CA ALA A 95 18.32 3.50 0.90
C ALA A 95 19.48 3.37 -0.10
N GLU A 96 19.89 4.47 -0.74
CA GLU A 96 21.05 4.47 -1.66
C GLU A 96 22.37 4.05 -0.98
N PHE A 97 22.47 4.26 0.34
CA PHE A 97 23.64 3.87 1.13
C PHE A 97 23.56 2.43 1.69
N LEU A 98 22.47 1.71 1.42
CA LEU A 98 22.27 0.33 1.83
C LEU A 98 22.63 -0.59 0.64
N GLY A 99 23.92 -0.70 0.35
CA GLY A 99 24.50 -1.58 -0.68
C GLY A 99 25.42 -2.62 -0.07
#